data_AF-A0A3D1YYZ5-F1
#
_entry.id   AF-A0A3D1YYZ5-F1
#
_cell.length_a   1.000
_cell.length_b   1.000
_cell.length_c   1.000
_cell.angle_alpha   90.00
_cell.angle_beta   90.00
_cell.angle_gamma   90.00
#
_symmetry.space_group_name_H-M   'P 1'
#
loop_
_entity.id
_entity.type
_entity.pdbx_description
1 polymer ?
#
loop_
_entity_poly.entity_id
_entity_poly.type
_entity_poly.pdbx_seq_one_letter_code
_entity_poly.pdbx_strand_id
1 'polypeptide(L)'
;MNHALIAVIAYLTGAVTIFAYVNRNRYLDLLMASIGLIAYGTSSTMIALKILPFWSFLLARLAMVYITISVALLAIRIARTFYVSFKKYLGLK
;
A
#
# COMPACT_ATOMS: atom_id res chain seq x y z
N MET A 1 19.15 -24.30 6.14
CA MET A 1 18.66 -23.22 5.26
C MET A 1 17.65 -22.40 6.05
N ASN A 2 17.90 -21.12 6.30
CA ASN A 2 17.10 -20.33 7.24
C ASN A 2 15.72 -20.02 6.65
N HIS A 3 14.64 -20.61 7.19
CA HIS A 3 13.26 -20.36 6.76
C HIS A 3 12.90 -18.87 6.77
N ALA A 4 13.49 -18.09 7.67
CA ALA A 4 13.35 -16.63 7.71
C ALA A 4 13.89 -15.96 6.43
N LEU A 5 15.01 -16.42 5.88
CA LEU A 5 15.60 -15.87 4.67
C LEU A 5 14.75 -16.18 3.44
N ILE A 6 14.17 -17.38 3.36
CA ILE A 6 13.23 -17.78 2.31
C ILE A 6 11.95 -16.94 2.38
N ALA A 7 11.42 -16.71 3.59
CA ALA A 7 10.24 -15.87 3.81
C ALA A 7 10.49 -14.40 3.40
N VAL A 8 11.66 -13.85 3.72
CA VAL A 8 12.05 -12.49 3.31
C VAL A 8 12.17 -12.38 1.79
N ILE A 9 12.81 -13.34 1.14
CA ILE A 9 12.93 -13.34 -0.32
C ILE A 9 11.54 -13.42 -0.97
N ALA A 10 10.68 -14.35 -0.54
CA ALA A 10 9.32 -14.48 -1.06
C ALA A 10 8.49 -13.19 -0.88
N TYR A 11 8.62 -12.54 0.28
CA TYR A 11 7.98 -11.26 0.55
C TYR A 11 8.46 -10.15 -0.40
N LEU A 12 9.78 -10.00 -0.57
CA LEU A 12 10.37 -8.99 -1.45
C LEU A 12 9.99 -9.24 -2.91
N THR A 13 9.95 -10.49 -3.36
CA THR A 13 9.52 -10.84 -4.71
C THR A 13 8.05 -10.46 -4.94
N GLY A 14 7.14 -10.83 -4.02
CA GLY A 14 5.72 -10.46 -4.11
C GLY A 14 5.49 -8.95 -4.08
N ALA A 15 6.23 -8.23 -3.23
CA ALA A 15 6.24 -6.77 -3.17
C ALA A 15 6.59 -6.12 -4.51
N VAL A 16 7.67 -6.58 -5.16
CA VAL A 16 8.11 -6.07 -6.46
C VAL A 16 7.08 -6.36 -7.56
N THR A 17 6.46 -7.54 -7.56
CA THR A 17 5.42 -7.90 -8.54
C THR A 17 4.18 -7.01 -8.40
N ILE A 18 3.72 -6.77 -7.18
CA ILE A 18 2.59 -5.88 -6.91
C ILE A 18 2.92 -4.45 -7.35
N PHE A 19 4.10 -3.95 -6.99
CA PHE A 19 4.54 -2.61 -7.40
C PHE A 19 4.59 -2.46 -8.92
N ALA A 20 5.19 -3.42 -9.63
CA ALA A 20 5.29 -3.39 -11.09
C ALA A 20 3.92 -3.43 -11.78
N TYR A 21 3.00 -4.28 -11.30
CA TYR A 21 1.64 -4.38 -11.82
C TYR A 21 0.86 -3.08 -11.65
N VAL A 22 0.98 -2.49 -10.46
CA VAL A 22 0.29 -1.24 -10.12
C VAL A 22 0.84 -0.06 -10.92
N ASN A 23 2.16 0.02 -11.08
CA ASN A 23 2.81 1.10 -11.82
C ASN A 23 2.48 1.02 -13.33
N ARG A 24 2.26 -0.19 -13.86
CA ARG A 24 1.79 -0.39 -15.25
C ARG A 24 0.38 0.19 -15.49
N ASN A 25 -0.53 0.02 -14.52
CA ASN A 25 -1.91 0.50 -14.62
C ASN A 25 -2.10 1.95 -14.13
N ARG A 26 -1.03 2.60 -13.64
CA ARG A 26 -0.98 4.00 -13.18
C ARG A 26 -2.08 4.37 -12.15
N TYR A 27 -2.47 3.42 -11.32
CA TYR A 27 -3.42 3.67 -10.23
C TYR A 27 -2.68 4.20 -9.00
N LEU A 28 -2.74 5.52 -8.80
CA LEU A 28 -2.08 6.24 -7.72
C LEU A 28 -2.48 5.77 -6.31
N ASP A 29 -3.77 5.45 -6.13
CA ASP A 29 -4.33 4.86 -4.91
C ASP A 29 -3.71 3.49 -4.61
N LEU A 30 -3.65 2.60 -5.59
CA LEU A 30 -3.00 1.29 -5.43
C LEU A 30 -1.49 1.41 -5.25
N LEU A 31 -0.84 2.41 -5.86
CA LEU A 31 0.61 2.60 -5.76
C LEU A 31 1.00 3.02 -4.35
N MET A 32 0.28 3.99 -3.79
CA MET A 32 0.42 4.40 -2.39
C MET A 32 0.15 3.22 -1.44
N ALA A 33 -0.91 2.44 -1.69
CA ALA A 33 -1.24 1.26 -0.86
C ALA A 33 -0.12 0.21 -0.91
N SER A 34 0.46 -0.02 -2.09
CA SER A 34 1.55 -0.98 -2.29
C SER A 34 2.81 -0.53 -1.55
N ILE A 35 3.22 0.74 -1.69
CA ILE A 35 4.36 1.30 -0.94
C ILE A 35 4.12 1.16 0.56
N GLY A 36 2.91 1.46 1.02
CA GLY A 36 2.51 1.33 2.41
C GLY A 36 2.63 -0.10 2.94
N LEU A 37 2.09 -1.09 2.21
CA LEU A 37 2.19 -2.50 2.55
C LEU A 37 3.64 -2.99 2.60
N ILE A 38 4.44 -2.60 1.60
CA ILE A 38 5.85 -2.98 1.50
C ILE A 38 6.65 -2.41 2.66
N ALA A 39 6.45 -1.14 2.99
CA ALA A 39 7.10 -0.49 4.12
C ALA A 39 6.68 -1.11 5.46
N TYR A 40 5.41 -1.48 5.61
CA TYR A 40 4.90 -2.13 6.83
C TYR A 40 5.54 -3.50 7.04
N GLY A 41 5.49 -4.40 6.05
CA GLY A 41 6.07 -5.73 6.22
C GLY A 41 7.61 -5.70 6.31
N THR A 42 8.27 -4.72 5.67
CA THR A 42 9.71 -4.51 5.87
C THR A 42 10.01 -4.07 7.31
N SER A 43 9.20 -3.17 7.88
CA SER A 43 9.31 -2.81 9.29
C SER A 43 9.09 -4.02 10.20
N SER A 44 8.03 -4.81 9.98
CA SER A 44 7.71 -5.98 10.79
C SER A 44 8.81 -7.05 10.74
N THR A 45 9.40 -7.28 9.57
CA THR A 45 10.53 -8.21 9.42
C THR A 45 11.79 -7.69 10.11
N MET A 46 12.11 -6.39 10.00
CA MET A 46 13.22 -5.78 10.73
C MET A 46 13.05 -5.87 12.25
N ILE A 47 11.84 -5.65 12.76
CA ILE A 47 11.51 -5.81 14.20
C ILE A 47 11.68 -7.27 14.63
N ALA A 48 11.15 -8.22 13.85
CA ALA A 48 11.25 -9.65 14.15
C ALA A 48 12.70 -10.15 14.17
N LEU A 49 13.54 -9.60 13.30
CA LEU A 49 14.98 -9.91 13.24
C LEU A 49 15.82 -9.07 14.22
N LYS A 50 15.22 -8.12 14.95
CA LYS A 50 15.90 -7.14 15.82
C LYS A 50 16.99 -6.34 15.10
N ILE A 51 16.78 -6.05 13.82
CA ILE A 51 17.72 -5.34 12.96
C ILE A 51 17.28 -3.87 12.85
N LEU A 52 18.19 -2.94 13.12
CA LEU A 52 18.01 -1.50 12.88
C LEU A 52 16.67 -0.93 13.44
N PRO A 53 16.47 -0.94 14.76
CA PRO A 53 15.18 -0.63 15.40
C PRO A 53 14.65 0.80 15.11
N PHE A 54 15.56 1.75 14.93
CA PHE A 54 15.20 3.12 14.53
C PHE A 54 14.56 3.15 13.14
N TRP A 55 15.17 2.47 12.17
CA TRP A 55 14.69 2.42 10.79
C TRP A 55 13.38 1.65 10.68
N SER A 56 13.21 0.56 11.42
CA SER A 56 11.92 -0.14 11.45
C SER A 56 10.79 0.75 11.96
N PHE A 57 11.05 1.59 12.97
CA PHE A 57 10.02 2.50 13.50
C PHE A 57 9.68 3.62 12.51
N LEU A 58 10.68 4.16 11.82
CA LEU A 58 10.48 5.14 10.74
C LEU A 58 9.69 4.54 9.56
N LEU A 59 10.04 3.33 9.14
CA LEU A 59 9.34 2.57 8.08
C LEU A 59 7.87 2.30 8.46
N ALA A 60 7.59 1.94 9.72
CA ALA A 60 6.21 1.74 10.18
C ALA A 60 5.38 3.03 10.10
N ARG A 61 5.96 4.18 10.49
CA ARG A 61 5.28 5.48 10.39
C ARG A 61 5.03 5.88 8.94
N LEU A 62 6.02 5.73 8.07
CA LEU A 62 5.87 5.99 6.64
C LEU A 62 4.81 5.08 6.02
N ALA A 63 4.81 3.79 6.36
CA ALA A 63 3.80 2.85 5.91
C ALA A 63 2.38 3.31 6.26
N MET A 64 2.17 3.74 7.50
CA MET A 64 0.88 4.25 7.97
C MET A 64 0.44 5.49 7.17
N VAL A 65 1.36 6.40 6.85
CA VAL A 65 1.05 7.59 6.04
C VAL A 65 0.62 7.19 4.63
N TYR A 66 1.37 6.32 3.96
CA TYR A 66 1.04 5.86 2.61
C TYR A 66 -0.29 5.09 2.55
N ILE A 67 -0.57 4.24 3.55
CA ILE A 67 -1.85 3.54 3.66
C ILE A 67 -2.99 4.55 3.86
N THR A 68 -2.83 5.53 4.76
CA THR A 68 -3.87 6.53 5.03
C THR A 68 -4.19 7.35 3.78
N ILE A 69 -3.17 7.79 3.05
CA ILE A 69 -3.34 8.53 1.78
C ILE A 69 -4.05 7.65 0.74
N SER A 70 -3.68 6.38 0.62
CA SER A 70 -4.32 5.46 -0.33
C SER A 70 -5.81 5.25 -0.04
N VAL A 71 -6.18 5.11 1.23
CA VAL A 71 -7.58 4.97 1.67
C VAL A 71 -8.35 6.26 1.40
N ALA A 72 -7.75 7.42 1.65
CA ALA A 72 -8.38 8.71 1.35
C ALA A 72 -8.65 8.89 -0.15
N LEU A 73 -7.69 8.56 -1.01
CA LEU A 73 -7.86 8.62 -2.47
C LEU A 73 -8.94 7.65 -2.95
N LEU A 74 -8.98 6.44 -2.40
CA LEU A 74 -10.01 5.45 -2.70
C LEU A 74 -11.40 5.95 -2.27
N ALA A 75 -11.52 6.54 -1.08
CA ALA A 75 -12.77 7.12 -0.59
C ALA A 75 -13.28 8.25 -1.49
N ILE A 76 -12.38 9.15 -1.95
CA ILE A 76 -12.73 10.21 -2.90
C ILE A 76 -13.23 9.61 -4.22
N ARG A 77 -12.58 8.55 -4.70
CA ARG A 77 -12.97 7.88 -5.96
C ARG A 77 -14.35 7.23 -5.84
N ILE A 78 -14.63 6.56 -4.73
CA ILE A 78 -15.94 5.97 -4.44
C ILE A 78 -17.00 7.07 -4.34
N ALA A 79 -16.73 8.14 -3.58
CA ALA A 79 -17.64 9.28 -3.42
C ALA A 79 -17.96 9.95 -4.76
N ARG A 80 -16.96 10.13 -5.64
CA ARG A 80 -17.16 10.66 -6.99
C ARG A 80 -18.04 9.76 -7.84
N THR A 81 -17.81 8.44 -7.80
CA THR A 81 -18.65 7.48 -8.53
C THR A 81 -20.09 7.52 -8.03
N PHE A 82 -20.28 7.58 -6.70
CA PHE A 82 -21.60 7.71 -6.09
C PHE A 82 -22.29 9.00 -6.50
N TYR A 83 -21.58 10.13 -6.44
CA TYR A 83 -22.10 11.43 -6.84
C TYR A 83 -22.52 11.46 -8.32
N VAL A 84 -21.69 10.93 -9.22
CA VAL A 84 -22.02 10.86 -10.66
C VAL A 84 -23.24 9.98 -10.90
N SER A 85 -23.29 8.81 -10.27
CA SER A 85 -24.45 7.91 -10.36
C SER A 85 -25.72 8.60 -9.83
N PHE A 86 -25.64 9.22 -8.65
CA PHE A 86 -26.76 9.93 -8.03
C PHE A 86 -27.24 11.11 -8.88
N LYS A 87 -26.31 11.91 -9.43
CA LYS A 87 -26.63 13.01 -10.37
C LYS A 87 -27.37 12.48 -11.61
N LYS A 88 -26.93 11.34 -12.15
CA LYS A 88 -27.60 10.65 -13.27
C LYS A 88 -29.00 10.16 -12.90
N TYR A 89 -29.20 9.61 -11.69
CA TYR A 89 -30.51 9.18 -11.20
C TYR A 89 -31.48 10.34 -11.00
N LEU A 90 -31.00 11.51 -10.58
CA LEU A 90 -31.83 12.71 -10.41
C LEU A 90 -32.15 13.44 -11.73
N GLY A 91 -31.65 12.97 -12.88
CA GLY A 91 -31.88 13.63 -14.18
C GLY A 91 -31.21 15.00 -14.32
N LEU A 92 -30.35 15.38 -13.36
CA LEU A 92 -29.56 16.60 -13.40
C LEU A 92 -28.41 16.39 -14.40
N LYS A 93 -28.59 16.76 -15.67
CA LYS A 93 -27.49 16.73 -16.65
C LYS A 93 -26.33 17.62 -16.22
#